data_AF-A0A6B3M2N6-F1
#
_entry.id   AF-A0A6B3M2N6-F1
#
_cell.length_a   1.000
_cell.length_b   1.000
_cell.length_c   1.000
_cell.angle_alpha   90.00
_cell.angle_beta   90.00
_cell.angle_gamma   90.00
#
_symmetry.space_group_name_H-M   'P 1'
#
loop_
_entity.id
_entity.type
_entity.pdbx_description
1 polymer ?
#
loop_
_entity_poly.entity_id
_entity_poly.type
_entity_poly.pdbx_seq_one_letter_code
_entity_poly.pdbx_strand_id
1 'polypeptide(L)'
;MFNKVEPKQLEQLSKRDRYLVESFHAVYRRDRRRQPHNGARKLPEPTEAQLREMLRFLQKKGVNINSIKELNHELRKVGQLLRDYDIWSSRGSPLAEPLENLNPDTGDYFESPELVDRSELERLEKLEQNELYEFLNQGVIDVLDEAIAQGLQEHIASVKKRPKYAPLAKKIIPAFRLLYSQSMSLRKIAEALGMGNQSKASRVLEPQKLLNQVRYLSLDKFYQLLLDKFQGVIEQERLSNNPDALREINQAIQDFVDAKVFEEAVAEINRSKNRSLNSLYAQRLRCHLENLEKRA
;
A
#
# COMPACT_ATOMS: atom_id res chain seq x y z
N MET A 1 -0.87 16.37 -18.06
CA MET A 1 -1.64 16.12 -16.82
C MET A 1 -1.20 17.02 -15.68
N PHE A 2 0.08 17.15 -15.33
CA PHE A 2 0.49 17.82 -14.08
C PHE A 2 1.33 19.11 -14.26
N ASN A 3 1.13 19.92 -15.31
CA ASN A 3 2.10 20.98 -15.64
C ASN A 3 2.10 22.19 -14.68
N LYS A 4 1.02 22.38 -13.92
CA LYS A 4 0.88 23.37 -12.84
C LYS A 4 -0.05 22.74 -11.81
N VAL A 5 0.48 22.29 -10.69
CA VAL A 5 -0.33 21.91 -9.53
C VAL A 5 -0.07 22.98 -8.48
N GLU A 6 -1.09 23.76 -8.14
CA GLU A 6 -0.99 24.80 -7.12
C GLU A 6 -0.89 24.17 -5.71
N PRO A 7 -0.25 24.83 -4.73
CA PRO A 7 -0.14 24.31 -3.37
C PRO A 7 -1.50 23.95 -2.74
N LYS A 8 -2.53 24.75 -3.03
CA LYS A 8 -3.92 24.53 -2.59
C LYS A 8 -4.55 23.26 -3.17
N GLN A 9 -4.14 22.87 -4.39
CA GLN A 9 -4.57 21.62 -5.03
C GLN A 9 -3.90 20.41 -4.40
N LEU A 10 -2.65 20.54 -3.96
CA LEU A 10 -1.94 19.48 -3.24
C LEU A 10 -2.54 19.25 -1.85
N GLU A 11 -3.01 20.31 -1.18
CA GLU A 11 -3.65 20.22 0.14
C GLU A 11 -4.93 19.39 0.14
N GLN A 12 -5.63 19.31 -0.99
CA GLN A 12 -6.84 18.47 -1.14
C GLN A 12 -6.55 17.03 -1.59
N LEU A 13 -5.32 16.76 -2.05
CA LEU A 13 -4.91 15.41 -2.38
C LEU A 13 -4.53 14.63 -1.12
N SER A 14 -4.88 13.35 -1.14
CA SER A 14 -4.42 12.35 -0.17
C SER A 14 -2.88 12.34 -0.11
N LYS A 15 -2.29 11.97 1.03
CA LYS A 15 -0.82 11.91 1.18
C LYS A 15 -0.20 10.96 0.14
N ARG A 16 -0.89 9.86 -0.18
CA ARG A 16 -0.53 8.93 -1.25
C ARG A 16 -0.51 9.61 -2.63
N ASP A 17 -1.55 10.37 -2.95
CA ASP A 17 -1.67 11.06 -4.24
C ASP A 17 -0.67 12.21 -4.38
N ARG A 18 -0.33 12.88 -3.28
CA ARG A 18 0.79 13.83 -3.23
C ARG A 18 2.10 13.15 -3.59
N TYR A 19 2.38 11.97 -3.02
CA TYR A 19 3.58 11.22 -3.39
C TYR A 19 3.57 10.75 -4.85
N LEU A 20 2.41 10.40 -5.40
CA LEU A 20 2.24 10.12 -6.83
C LEU A 20 2.62 11.33 -7.69
N VAL A 21 2.09 12.50 -7.38
CA VAL A 21 2.38 13.77 -8.07
C VAL A 21 3.85 14.18 -7.89
N GLU A 22 4.43 14.02 -6.70
CA GLU A 22 5.84 14.27 -6.41
C GLU A 22 6.76 13.36 -7.23
N SER A 23 6.45 12.04 -7.27
CA SER A 23 7.22 11.07 -8.04
C SER A 23 7.20 11.40 -9.53
N PHE A 24 6.03 11.82 -10.04
CA PHE A 24 5.85 12.26 -11.41
C PHE A 24 6.70 13.51 -11.71
N HIS A 25 6.62 14.53 -10.85
CA HIS A 25 7.40 15.75 -11.00
C HIS A 25 8.90 15.52 -10.88
N ALA A 26 9.37 14.65 -9.99
CA ALA A 26 10.78 14.36 -9.81
C ALA A 26 11.41 13.79 -11.09
N VAL A 27 10.76 12.81 -11.71
CA VAL A 27 11.24 12.18 -12.95
C VAL A 27 11.17 13.16 -14.13
N TYR A 28 10.03 13.84 -14.32
CA TYR A 28 9.87 14.76 -15.47
C TYR A 28 10.68 16.05 -15.35
N ARG A 29 10.94 16.57 -14.14
CA ARG A 29 11.83 17.73 -13.94
C ARG A 29 13.28 17.37 -14.28
N ARG A 30 13.75 16.18 -13.90
CA ARG A 30 15.07 15.69 -14.28
C ARG A 30 15.20 15.59 -15.80
N ASP A 31 14.22 15.01 -16.47
CA ASP A 31 14.28 14.78 -17.91
C ASP A 31 14.22 16.09 -18.70
N ARG A 32 13.45 17.09 -18.24
CA ARG A 32 13.50 18.47 -18.78
C ARG A 32 14.87 19.12 -18.64
N ARG A 33 15.56 18.94 -17.50
CA ARG A 33 16.92 19.48 -17.31
C ARG A 33 17.93 18.84 -18.26
N ARG A 34 17.68 17.62 -18.75
CA ARG A 34 18.53 16.88 -19.69
C ARG A 34 18.24 17.17 -21.17
N GLN A 35 17.13 17.85 -21.48
CA GLN A 35 16.76 18.22 -22.85
C GLN A 35 16.45 19.72 -22.93
N PRO A 36 17.46 20.59 -23.18
CA PRO A 36 17.30 22.04 -23.13
C PRO A 36 16.47 22.64 -24.28
N HIS A 37 16.11 21.88 -25.31
CA HIS A 37 15.37 22.44 -26.45
C HIS A 37 14.29 21.48 -26.95
N ASN A 38 13.04 21.77 -26.58
CA ASN A 38 11.93 21.79 -27.54
C ASN A 38 10.75 22.53 -26.90
N GLY A 39 10.48 23.72 -27.44
CA GLY A 39 9.40 24.58 -26.98
C GLY A 39 8.07 23.85 -26.91
N ALA A 40 7.38 24.02 -25.78
CA ALA A 40 5.94 23.88 -25.57
C ALA A 40 5.20 22.72 -26.29
N ARG A 41 5.82 21.57 -26.56
CA ARG A 41 5.08 20.38 -26.96
C ARG A 41 4.50 19.70 -25.73
N LYS A 42 3.22 19.28 -25.85
CA LYS A 42 2.47 18.51 -24.86
C LYS A 42 3.39 17.49 -24.17
N LEU A 43 3.34 17.46 -22.84
CA LEU A 43 4.12 16.52 -22.03
C LEU A 43 3.81 15.09 -22.52
N PRO A 44 4.79 14.34 -23.06
CA PRO A 44 4.55 13.00 -23.57
C PRO A 44 4.13 12.08 -22.43
N GLU A 45 3.36 11.02 -22.75
CA GLU A 45 3.02 9.99 -21.76
C GLU A 45 4.30 9.35 -21.17
N PRO A 46 4.26 8.90 -19.91
CA PRO A 46 5.44 8.32 -19.26
C PRO A 46 5.92 7.08 -20.01
N THR A 47 7.20 7.05 -20.36
CA THR A 47 7.86 5.84 -20.86
C THR A 47 7.94 4.79 -19.75
N GLU A 48 8.05 3.51 -20.15
CA GLU A 48 8.15 2.41 -19.19
C GLU A 48 9.33 2.55 -18.22
N ALA A 49 10.46 3.09 -18.70
CA ALA A 49 11.63 3.38 -17.86
C ALA A 49 11.33 4.43 -16.79
N GLN A 50 10.61 5.50 -17.14
CA GLN A 50 10.18 6.55 -16.21
C GLN A 50 9.19 5.99 -15.17
N LEU A 51 8.25 5.13 -15.59
CA LEU A 51 7.30 4.48 -14.68
C LEU A 51 7.99 3.57 -13.67
N ARG A 52 8.99 2.79 -14.09
CA ARG A 52 9.80 1.97 -13.16
C ARG A 52 10.57 2.83 -12.15
N GLU A 53 11.00 4.02 -12.54
CA GLU A 53 11.66 4.96 -11.64
C GLU A 53 10.69 5.57 -10.62
N MET A 54 9.48 5.96 -11.07
CA MET A 54 8.42 6.41 -10.18
C MET A 54 8.04 5.32 -9.17
N LEU A 55 7.90 4.06 -9.61
CA LEU A 55 7.66 2.93 -8.70
C LEU A 55 8.71 2.83 -7.61
N ARG A 56 10.00 2.94 -7.94
CA ARG A 56 11.09 2.91 -6.94
C ARG A 56 11.01 4.09 -5.97
N PHE A 57 10.61 5.27 -6.44
CA PHE A 57 10.45 6.45 -5.59
C PHE A 57 9.26 6.30 -4.63
N LEU A 58 8.13 5.80 -5.13
CA LEU A 58 6.93 5.54 -4.35
C LEU A 58 7.14 4.45 -3.30
N GLN A 59 7.86 3.38 -3.65
CA GLN A 59 8.27 2.32 -2.72
C GLN A 59 9.08 2.88 -1.54
N LYS A 60 10.01 3.81 -1.79
CA LYS A 60 10.78 4.47 -0.71
C LYS A 60 9.91 5.35 0.20
N LYS A 61 8.79 5.84 -0.31
CA LYS A 61 7.83 6.68 0.43
C LYS A 61 6.69 5.88 1.07
N GLY A 62 6.73 4.54 0.97
CA GLY A 62 5.71 3.65 1.54
C GLY A 62 4.44 3.52 0.70
N VAL A 63 4.42 4.05 -0.53
CA VAL A 63 3.29 3.90 -1.45
C VAL A 63 3.48 2.65 -2.30
N ASN A 64 2.60 1.67 -2.13
CA ASN A 64 2.68 0.40 -2.84
C ASN A 64 1.78 0.39 -4.09
N ILE A 65 2.40 0.19 -5.25
CA ILE A 65 1.75 0.00 -6.54
C ILE A 65 2.49 -1.17 -7.21
N ASN A 66 1.77 -2.27 -7.46
CA ASN A 66 2.36 -3.57 -7.76
C ASN A 66 2.67 -3.73 -9.25
N SER A 67 2.10 -2.89 -10.11
CA SER A 67 2.35 -2.95 -11.55
C SER A 67 2.45 -1.59 -12.22
N ILE A 68 3.14 -1.55 -13.35
CA ILE A 68 3.23 -0.37 -14.23
C ILE A 68 1.82 0.03 -14.75
N LYS A 69 0.95 -0.96 -14.98
CA LYS A 69 -0.43 -0.73 -15.43
C LYS A 69 -1.25 -0.04 -14.34
N GLU A 70 -1.13 -0.52 -13.11
CA GLU A 70 -1.77 0.07 -11.93
C GLU A 70 -1.24 1.49 -11.69
N LEU A 71 0.08 1.71 -11.80
CA LEU A 71 0.66 3.06 -11.68
C LEU A 71 0.09 4.03 -12.71
N ASN A 72 -0.05 3.60 -13.96
CA ASN A 72 -0.67 4.44 -14.99
C ASN A 72 -2.15 4.71 -14.72
N HIS A 73 -2.88 3.74 -14.19
CA HIS A 73 -4.27 3.91 -13.80
C HIS A 73 -4.40 4.96 -12.68
N GLU A 74 -3.60 4.82 -11.62
CA GLU A 74 -3.58 5.75 -10.48
C GLU A 74 -3.14 7.16 -10.93
N LEU A 75 -2.09 7.28 -11.75
CA LEU A 75 -1.67 8.58 -12.28
C LEU A 75 -2.76 9.24 -13.14
N ARG A 76 -3.51 8.48 -13.93
CA ARG A 76 -4.63 9.02 -14.72
C ARG A 76 -5.78 9.47 -13.82
N LYS A 77 -6.10 8.70 -12.79
CA LYS A 77 -7.13 9.03 -11.80
C LYS A 77 -6.80 10.35 -11.07
N VAL A 78 -5.59 10.47 -10.54
CA VAL A 78 -5.13 11.71 -9.88
C VAL A 78 -5.07 12.88 -10.88
N GLY A 79 -4.65 12.61 -12.12
CA GLY A 79 -4.66 13.62 -13.19
C GLY A 79 -6.06 14.11 -13.55
N GLN A 80 -7.08 13.26 -13.46
CA GLN A 80 -8.47 13.64 -13.68
C GLN A 80 -9.00 14.47 -12.50
N LEU A 81 -8.74 14.06 -11.26
CA LEU A 81 -9.13 14.81 -10.06
C LEU A 81 -8.58 16.25 -10.07
N LEU A 82 -7.30 16.40 -10.41
CA LEU A 82 -6.67 17.72 -10.53
C LEU A 82 -7.28 18.56 -11.66
N ARG A 83 -7.68 17.92 -12.77
CA ARG A 83 -8.32 18.61 -13.89
C ARG A 83 -9.73 19.05 -13.54
N ASP A 84 -10.50 18.21 -12.85
CA ASP A 84 -11.84 18.52 -12.38
C ASP A 84 -11.78 19.68 -11.39
N TYR A 85 -10.80 19.68 -10.49
CA TYR A 85 -10.54 20.82 -9.61
C TYR A 85 -10.15 22.08 -10.38
N ASP A 86 -9.27 22.00 -11.38
CA ASP A 86 -8.82 23.17 -12.16
C ASP A 86 -9.97 23.78 -12.96
N ILE A 87 -10.86 22.94 -13.52
CA ILE A 87 -12.10 23.36 -14.17
C ILE A 87 -13.01 24.06 -13.14
N TRP A 88 -13.12 23.48 -11.94
CA TRP A 88 -13.94 24.00 -10.86
C TRP A 88 -13.45 25.34 -10.32
N SER A 89 -12.15 25.47 -10.03
CA SER A 89 -11.53 26.69 -9.53
C SER A 89 -11.46 27.80 -10.58
N SER A 90 -11.30 27.44 -11.86
CA SER A 90 -11.24 28.41 -12.96
C SER A 90 -12.62 28.90 -13.42
N ARG A 91 -13.69 28.12 -13.18
CA ARG A 91 -15.06 28.46 -13.61
C ARG A 91 -15.98 28.91 -12.47
N GLY A 92 -15.57 28.73 -11.21
CA GLY A 92 -16.43 28.96 -10.04
C GLY A 92 -17.50 27.86 -9.91
N SER A 93 -18.00 27.61 -8.71
CA SER A 93 -19.07 26.63 -8.45
C SER A 93 -20.34 27.28 -7.93
N PRO A 94 -21.53 26.71 -8.23
CA PRO A 94 -21.86 25.75 -9.30
C PRO A 94 -22.34 26.47 -10.58
N LEU A 95 -22.68 25.70 -11.64
CA LEU A 95 -23.66 26.15 -12.64
C LEU A 95 -24.88 26.61 -11.84
N ALA A 96 -25.14 27.92 -11.80
CA ALA A 96 -26.25 28.46 -11.04
C ALA A 96 -27.55 27.85 -11.59
N GLU A 97 -28.10 26.87 -10.88
CA GLU A 97 -29.49 26.52 -11.03
C GLU A 97 -30.28 27.74 -10.52
N PRO A 98 -31.26 28.25 -11.28
CA PRO A 98 -32.10 29.34 -10.82
C PRO A 98 -32.68 29.00 -9.46
N LEU A 99 -32.50 29.90 -8.48
CA LEU A 99 -33.07 29.76 -7.13
C LEU A 99 -34.61 29.67 -7.14
N GLU A 100 -35.20 30.12 -8.25
CA GLU A 100 -36.63 30.18 -8.48
C GLU A 100 -36.97 29.28 -9.68
N ASN A 101 -37.78 28.25 -9.42
CA ASN A 101 -38.36 27.44 -10.47
C ASN A 101 -39.78 27.96 -10.78
N LEU A 102 -40.10 28.11 -12.06
CA LEU A 102 -41.44 28.48 -12.51
C LEU A 102 -42.33 27.24 -12.45
N ASN A 103 -43.41 27.26 -11.66
CA ASN A 103 -44.41 26.20 -11.72
C ASN A 103 -45.17 26.30 -13.07
N PRO A 104 -45.11 25.27 -13.95
CA PRO A 104 -45.74 25.35 -15.27
C PRO A 104 -47.27 25.41 -15.22
N ASP A 105 -47.90 25.00 -14.12
CA ASP A 105 -49.35 24.95 -13.98
C ASP A 105 -49.95 26.23 -13.36
N THR A 106 -49.21 26.90 -12.47
CA THR A 106 -49.67 28.11 -11.74
C THR A 106 -48.97 29.39 -12.16
N GLY A 107 -47.79 29.32 -12.79
CA GLY A 107 -46.99 30.50 -13.16
C GLY A 107 -46.28 31.18 -11.98
N ASP A 108 -46.41 30.64 -10.77
CA ASP A 108 -45.75 31.17 -9.56
C ASP A 108 -44.34 30.60 -9.40
N TYR A 109 -43.44 31.42 -8.86
CA TYR A 109 -42.10 31.03 -8.45
C TYR A 109 -42.15 30.33 -7.10
N PHE A 110 -41.42 29.21 -6.97
CA PHE A 110 -41.20 28.55 -5.68
C PHE A 110 -39.72 28.36 -5.38
N GLU A 111 -39.36 28.47 -4.10
CA GLU A 111 -38.01 28.19 -3.60
C GLU A 111 -37.76 26.68 -3.60
N SER A 112 -36.65 26.25 -4.18
CA SER A 112 -36.25 24.84 -4.19
C SER A 112 -35.95 24.35 -2.75
N PRO A 113 -36.57 23.26 -2.24
CA PRO A 113 -36.41 22.83 -0.85
C PRO A 113 -35.03 22.28 -0.44
N GLU A 114 -34.07 22.09 -1.35
CA GLU A 114 -32.79 21.46 -1.05
C GLU A 114 -31.67 22.49 -0.83
N LEU A 115 -31.62 23.08 0.38
CA LEU A 115 -30.48 23.89 0.86
C LEU A 115 -29.28 23.04 1.32
N VAL A 116 -29.12 21.84 0.77
CA VAL A 116 -27.96 21.01 1.02
C VAL A 116 -27.28 20.83 -0.32
N ASP A 117 -26.13 21.47 -0.49
CA ASP A 117 -25.31 21.29 -1.68
C ASP A 117 -24.88 19.81 -1.72
N ARG A 118 -25.61 18.99 -2.49
CA ARG A 118 -25.30 17.57 -2.69
C ARG A 118 -23.87 17.38 -3.15
N SER A 119 -23.29 18.36 -3.85
CA SER A 119 -21.90 18.31 -4.28
C SER A 119 -20.92 18.47 -3.11
N GLU A 120 -21.24 19.24 -2.07
CA GLU A 120 -20.44 19.32 -0.85
C GLU A 120 -20.53 18.05 0.00
N LEU A 121 -21.72 17.44 0.10
CA LEU A 121 -21.89 16.16 0.79
C LEU A 121 -21.13 15.03 0.09
N GLU A 122 -21.26 14.89 -1.23
CA GLU A 122 -20.49 13.92 -2.02
C GLU A 122 -18.97 14.13 -1.88
N ARG A 123 -18.54 15.38 -1.68
CA ARG A 123 -17.12 15.71 -1.46
C ARG A 123 -16.64 15.30 -0.08
N LEU A 124 -17.43 15.58 0.96
CA LEU A 124 -17.12 15.18 2.33
C LEU A 124 -17.06 13.65 2.44
N GLU A 125 -18.04 12.94 1.87
CA GLU A 125 -18.05 11.48 1.83
C GLU A 125 -16.82 10.91 1.10
N LYS A 126 -16.42 11.50 -0.04
CA LYS A 126 -15.20 11.08 -0.74
C LYS A 126 -13.94 11.34 0.07
N LEU A 127 -13.87 12.45 0.81
CA LEU A 127 -12.73 12.79 1.64
C LEU A 127 -12.59 11.79 2.80
N GLU A 128 -13.68 11.49 3.51
CA GLU A 128 -13.71 10.49 4.57
C GLU A 128 -13.35 9.07 4.06
N GLN A 129 -13.88 8.68 2.90
CA GLN A 129 -13.52 7.41 2.26
C GLN A 129 -12.02 7.34 1.91
N ASN A 130 -11.44 8.44 1.42
CA ASN A 130 -10.02 8.51 1.12
C ASN A 130 -9.18 8.41 2.39
N GLU A 131 -9.55 9.12 3.46
CA GLU A 131 -8.85 9.05 4.76
C GLU A 131 -8.90 7.63 5.35
N LEU A 132 -10.06 6.99 5.27
CA LEU A 132 -10.22 5.59 5.68
C LEU A 132 -9.33 4.67 4.84
N TYR A 133 -9.32 4.83 3.53
CA TYR A 133 -8.48 4.02 2.64
C TYR A 133 -6.99 4.21 2.93
N GLU A 134 -6.55 5.45 3.18
CA GLU A 134 -5.16 5.74 3.56
C GLU A 134 -4.80 5.10 4.90
N PHE A 135 -5.68 5.24 5.89
CA PHE A 135 -5.51 4.60 7.19
C PHE A 135 -5.36 3.09 7.06
N LEU A 136 -6.23 2.43 6.29
CA LEU A 136 -6.19 0.98 6.09
C LEU A 136 -4.89 0.55 5.39
N ASN A 137 -4.50 1.24 4.30
CA ASN A 137 -3.28 0.87 3.58
C ASN A 137 -2.02 1.10 4.42
N GLN A 138 -1.93 2.22 5.13
CA GLN A 138 -0.78 2.49 5.99
C GLN A 138 -0.75 1.52 7.18
N GLY A 139 -1.91 1.26 7.78
CA GLY A 139 -2.08 0.31 8.88
C GLY A 139 -1.59 -1.09 8.53
N VAL A 140 -1.91 -1.59 7.33
CA VAL A 140 -1.39 -2.89 6.86
C VAL A 140 0.14 -2.91 6.81
N ILE A 141 0.77 -1.83 6.36
CA ILE A 141 2.23 -1.74 6.27
C ILE A 141 2.87 -1.73 7.65
N ASP A 142 2.35 -0.91 8.55
CA ASP A 142 2.91 -0.75 9.90
C ASP A 142 2.78 -2.06 10.68
N VAL A 143 1.59 -2.68 10.62
CA VAL A 143 1.33 -3.99 11.23
C VAL A 143 2.21 -5.08 10.62
N LEU A 144 2.41 -5.09 9.31
CA LEU A 144 3.26 -6.07 8.64
C LEU A 144 4.72 -5.96 9.09
N ASP A 145 5.23 -4.73 9.24
CA ASP A 145 6.60 -4.52 9.73
C ASP A 145 6.79 -5.06 11.16
N GLU A 146 5.83 -4.78 12.04
CA GLU A 146 5.83 -5.30 13.39
C GLU A 146 5.75 -6.83 13.41
N ALA A 147 4.83 -7.40 12.62
CA ALA A 147 4.63 -8.83 12.51
C ALA A 147 5.87 -9.54 11.96
N ILE A 148 6.59 -8.93 11.01
CA ILE A 148 7.87 -9.43 10.49
C ILE A 148 8.93 -9.42 11.59
N ALA A 149 9.06 -8.31 12.32
CA ALA A 149 10.04 -8.19 13.39
C ALA A 149 9.80 -9.26 14.46
N GLN A 150 8.55 -9.38 14.92
CA GLN A 150 8.14 -10.35 15.93
C GLN A 150 8.29 -11.79 15.43
N GLY A 151 7.75 -12.11 14.25
CA GLY A 151 7.81 -13.45 13.67
C GLY A 151 9.25 -13.94 13.47
N LEU A 152 10.17 -13.04 13.08
CA LEU A 152 11.58 -13.38 12.91
C LEU A 152 12.27 -13.62 14.26
N GLN A 153 11.99 -12.80 15.27
CA GLN A 153 12.50 -13.00 16.63
C GLN A 153 12.01 -14.31 17.24
N GLU A 154 10.72 -14.59 17.14
CA GLU A 154 10.10 -15.83 17.61
C GLU A 154 10.65 -17.05 16.86
N HIS A 155 10.85 -16.95 15.54
CA HIS A 155 11.46 -18.01 14.75
C HIS A 155 12.90 -18.30 15.20
N ILE A 156 13.72 -17.27 15.37
CA ILE A 156 15.10 -17.41 15.89
C ILE A 156 15.08 -18.05 17.28
N ALA A 157 14.21 -17.60 18.18
CA ALA A 157 14.06 -18.17 19.51
C ALA A 157 13.65 -19.65 19.45
N SER A 158 12.73 -20.00 18.54
CA SER A 158 12.29 -21.40 18.35
C SER A 158 13.43 -22.30 17.87
N VAL A 159 14.31 -21.80 16.99
CA VAL A 159 15.47 -22.56 16.51
C VAL A 159 16.53 -22.69 17.61
N LYS A 160 16.75 -21.65 18.43
CA LYS A 160 17.65 -21.71 19.59
C LYS A 160 17.22 -22.76 20.60
N LYS A 161 15.91 -22.96 20.81
CA LYS A 161 15.37 -23.99 21.71
C LYS A 161 15.60 -25.42 21.21
N ARG A 162 15.87 -25.64 19.92
CA ARG A 162 16.13 -26.98 19.35
C ARG A 162 17.62 -27.32 19.44
N PRO A 163 18.05 -28.29 20.28
CA PRO A 163 19.48 -28.54 20.52
C PRO A 163 20.30 -28.79 19.25
N LYS A 164 19.72 -29.55 18.29
CA LYS A 164 20.34 -29.88 17.00
C LYS A 164 20.60 -28.67 16.09
N TYR A 165 19.83 -27.60 16.24
CA TYR A 165 19.85 -26.43 15.34
C TYR A 165 20.26 -25.14 16.03
N ALA A 166 20.41 -25.12 17.36
CA ALA A 166 20.82 -23.95 18.12
C ALA A 166 22.09 -23.26 17.59
N PRO A 167 23.15 -23.98 17.16
CA PRO A 167 24.35 -23.34 16.58
C PRO A 167 24.06 -22.59 15.26
N LEU A 168 23.00 -22.99 14.54
CA LEU A 168 22.60 -22.38 13.27
C LEU A 168 21.68 -21.17 13.45
N ALA A 169 21.18 -20.90 14.66
CA ALA A 169 20.27 -19.78 14.90
C ALA A 169 20.90 -18.43 14.54
N LYS A 170 22.21 -18.24 14.79
CA LYS A 170 22.96 -17.03 14.40
C LYS A 170 23.03 -16.83 12.88
N LYS A 171 22.83 -17.90 12.10
CA LYS A 171 22.89 -17.88 10.63
C LYS A 171 21.55 -17.57 9.98
N ILE A 172 20.46 -17.48 10.75
CA ILE A 172 19.09 -17.25 10.22
C ILE A 172 19.00 -15.90 9.51
N ILE A 173 19.46 -14.81 10.15
CA ILE A 173 19.41 -13.46 9.56
C ILE A 173 20.23 -13.40 8.26
N PRO A 174 21.53 -13.78 8.24
CA PRO A 174 22.30 -13.83 6.98
C PRO A 174 21.65 -14.71 5.91
N ALA A 175 21.11 -15.87 6.28
CA ALA A 175 20.48 -16.78 5.34
C ALA A 175 19.22 -16.19 4.69
N PHE A 176 18.36 -15.52 5.47
CA PHE A 176 17.19 -14.84 4.93
C PHE A 176 17.56 -13.68 4.01
N ARG A 177 18.69 -13.01 4.25
CA ARG A 177 19.21 -11.97 3.35
C ARG A 177 19.66 -12.55 2.02
N LEU A 178 20.44 -13.63 2.04
CA LEU A 178 20.82 -14.34 0.81
C LEU A 178 19.58 -14.85 0.06
N LEU A 179 18.56 -15.30 0.79
CA LEU A 179 17.31 -15.79 0.24
C LEU A 179 16.52 -14.68 -0.46
N TYR A 180 16.19 -13.60 0.26
CA TYR A 180 15.27 -12.56 -0.22
C TYR A 180 15.96 -11.47 -1.03
N SER A 181 17.18 -11.05 -0.66
CA SER A 181 17.89 -9.98 -1.37
C SER A 181 18.66 -10.47 -2.60
N GLN A 182 19.23 -11.68 -2.55
CA GLN A 182 20.05 -12.24 -3.63
C GLN A 182 19.37 -13.41 -4.36
N SER A 183 18.13 -13.75 -4.00
CA SER A 183 17.36 -14.86 -4.59
C SER A 183 18.07 -16.23 -4.52
N MET A 184 19.07 -16.40 -3.65
CA MET A 184 19.93 -17.61 -3.62
C MET A 184 19.15 -18.85 -3.21
N SER A 185 19.36 -19.96 -3.92
CA SER A 185 18.72 -21.24 -3.59
C SER A 185 19.17 -21.75 -2.22
N LEU A 186 18.32 -22.54 -1.56
CA LEU A 186 18.63 -23.13 -0.26
C LEU A 186 19.90 -23.98 -0.27
N ARG A 187 20.21 -24.63 -1.41
CA ARG A 187 21.47 -25.34 -1.61
C ARG A 187 22.68 -24.41 -1.52
N LYS A 188 22.67 -23.32 -2.29
CA LYS A 188 23.77 -22.33 -2.29
C LYS A 188 23.91 -21.65 -0.92
N ILE A 189 22.80 -21.38 -0.23
CA ILE A 189 22.81 -20.82 1.14
C ILE A 189 23.43 -21.82 2.12
N ALA A 190 23.08 -23.11 2.01
CA ALA A 190 23.63 -24.14 2.88
C ALA A 190 25.15 -24.28 2.74
N GLU A 191 25.64 -24.18 1.50
CA GLU A 191 27.07 -24.16 1.18
C GLU A 191 27.74 -22.88 1.72
N ALA A 192 27.20 -21.70 1.39
CA ALA A 192 27.76 -20.40 1.78
C ALA A 192 27.84 -20.17 3.29
N LEU A 193 26.85 -20.66 4.05
CA LEU A 193 26.78 -20.48 5.50
C LEU A 193 27.19 -21.73 6.27
N GLY A 194 27.71 -22.78 5.62
CA GLY A 194 28.10 -24.03 6.30
C GLY A 194 26.96 -24.64 7.12
N MET A 195 25.76 -24.70 6.55
CA MET A 195 24.59 -25.37 7.15
C MET A 195 24.54 -26.87 6.80
N GLY A 196 25.53 -27.38 6.06
CA GLY A 196 25.67 -28.79 5.72
C GLY A 196 24.99 -29.14 4.39
N ASN A 197 23.65 -29.16 4.36
CA ASN A 197 22.91 -29.50 3.14
C ASN A 197 21.60 -28.72 3.00
N GLN A 198 21.00 -28.78 1.81
CA GLN A 198 19.75 -28.09 1.48
C GLN A 198 18.60 -28.48 2.43
N SER A 199 18.49 -29.75 2.80
CA SER A 199 17.43 -30.23 3.71
C SER A 199 17.56 -29.61 5.10
N LYS A 200 18.79 -29.50 5.63
CA LYS A 200 19.06 -28.84 6.91
C LYS A 200 18.78 -27.34 6.84
N ALA A 201 19.20 -26.65 5.76
CA ALA A 201 18.88 -25.25 5.55
C ALA A 201 17.36 -25.02 5.46
N SER A 202 16.63 -25.88 4.76
CA SER A 202 15.17 -25.79 4.67
C SER A 202 14.49 -25.92 6.04
N ARG A 203 14.95 -26.84 6.90
CA ARG A 203 14.40 -27.07 8.26
C ARG A 203 14.76 -25.98 9.26
N VAL A 204 15.83 -25.23 9.01
CA VAL A 204 16.25 -24.12 9.88
C VAL A 204 15.57 -22.82 9.46
N LEU A 205 15.48 -22.56 8.15
CA LEU A 205 14.89 -21.34 7.64
C LEU A 205 13.37 -21.39 7.60
N GLU A 206 12.78 -22.56 7.30
CA GLU A 206 11.33 -22.78 7.21
C GLU A 206 10.56 -21.56 6.60
N PRO A 207 10.88 -21.07 5.39
CA PRO A 207 10.35 -19.79 4.89
C PRO A 207 8.81 -19.73 4.83
N GLN A 208 8.17 -20.85 4.47
CA GLN A 208 6.71 -20.97 4.47
C GLN A 208 6.13 -20.84 5.88
N LYS A 209 6.81 -21.42 6.89
CA LYS A 209 6.37 -21.34 8.28
C LYS A 209 6.47 -19.91 8.79
N LEU A 210 7.57 -19.22 8.48
CA LEU A 210 7.73 -17.81 8.81
C LEU A 210 6.64 -16.97 8.13
N LEU A 211 6.34 -17.20 6.84
CA LEU A 211 5.27 -16.50 6.13
C LEU A 211 3.91 -16.69 6.83
N ASN A 212 3.55 -17.93 7.15
CA ASN A 212 2.29 -18.23 7.83
C ASN A 212 2.21 -17.59 9.23
N GLN A 213 3.32 -17.57 9.96
CA GLN A 213 3.40 -16.93 11.27
C GLN A 213 3.25 -15.42 11.17
N VAL A 214 3.94 -14.78 10.23
CA VAL A 214 3.80 -13.33 9.98
C VAL A 214 2.37 -13.00 9.54
N ARG A 215 1.74 -13.85 8.71
CA ARG A 215 0.33 -13.69 8.33
C ARG A 215 -0.59 -13.68 9.54
N TYR A 216 -0.46 -14.68 10.42
CA TYR A 216 -1.26 -14.75 11.64
C TYR A 216 -1.08 -13.50 12.52
N LEU A 217 0.17 -13.10 12.77
CA LEU A 217 0.48 -11.91 13.56
C LEU A 217 -0.04 -10.62 12.91
N SER A 218 0.00 -10.55 11.57
CA SER A 218 -0.49 -9.40 10.82
C SER A 218 -2.00 -9.27 10.94
N LEU A 219 -2.74 -10.37 10.83
CA LEU A 219 -4.19 -10.37 10.99
C LEU A 219 -4.59 -9.96 12.41
N ASP A 220 -3.96 -10.55 13.42
CA ASP A 220 -4.23 -10.24 14.83
C ASP A 220 -3.97 -8.75 15.15
N LYS A 221 -2.79 -8.24 14.78
CA LYS A 221 -2.43 -6.83 15.00
C LYS A 221 -3.29 -5.87 14.19
N PHE A 222 -3.67 -6.22 12.96
CA PHE A 222 -4.51 -5.36 12.13
C PHE A 222 -5.93 -5.31 12.68
N TYR A 223 -6.43 -6.42 13.24
CA TYR A 223 -7.69 -6.44 13.96
C TYR A 223 -7.64 -5.50 15.18
N GLN A 224 -6.58 -5.55 16.00
CA GLN A 224 -6.41 -4.61 17.12
C GLN A 224 -6.35 -3.16 16.66
N LEU A 225 -5.63 -2.87 15.57
CA LEU A 225 -5.54 -1.53 14.99
C LEU A 225 -6.93 -0.99 14.57
N LEU A 226 -7.78 -1.84 14.00
CA LEU A 226 -9.15 -1.47 13.64
C LEU A 226 -10.01 -1.25 14.88
N LEU A 227 -9.92 -2.12 15.88
CA LEU A 227 -10.65 -1.95 17.14
C LEU A 227 -10.31 -0.62 17.82
N ASP A 228 -9.02 -0.27 17.88
CA ASP A 228 -8.57 1.00 18.46
C ASP A 228 -9.07 2.20 17.66
N LYS A 229 -9.05 2.13 16.32
CA LYS A 229 -9.48 3.23 15.44
C LYS A 229 -10.98 3.47 15.48
N PHE A 230 -11.78 2.40 15.55
CA PHE A 230 -13.25 2.46 15.51
C PHE A 230 -13.88 2.28 16.88
N GLN A 231 -13.09 2.42 17.94
CA GLN A 231 -13.58 2.41 19.31
C GLN A 231 -14.68 3.47 19.48
N GLY A 232 -15.89 3.04 19.80
CA GLY A 232 -17.07 3.90 19.96
C GLY A 232 -17.95 4.09 18.71
N VAL A 233 -17.48 3.75 17.50
CA VAL A 233 -18.30 3.71 16.26
C VAL A 233 -18.86 2.31 16.04
N ILE A 234 -18.04 1.31 16.30
CA ILE A 234 -18.50 -0.07 16.42
C ILE A 234 -19.18 -0.18 17.78
N GLU A 235 -20.50 -0.01 17.81
CA GLU A 235 -21.30 -0.40 18.96
C GLU A 235 -21.04 -1.90 19.21
N GLN A 236 -20.24 -2.21 20.24
CA GLN A 236 -19.97 -3.59 20.65
C GLN A 236 -21.27 -4.38 20.85
N GLU A 237 -22.38 -3.71 21.16
CA GLU A 237 -23.72 -4.28 21.25
C GLU A 237 -24.25 -4.81 19.90
N ARG A 238 -24.03 -4.13 18.77
CA ARG A 238 -24.48 -4.60 17.44
C ARG A 238 -23.68 -5.81 16.95
N LEU A 239 -22.37 -5.84 17.23
CA LEU A 239 -21.52 -6.98 16.91
C LEU A 239 -21.78 -8.18 17.82
N SER A 240 -22.04 -7.95 19.11
CA SER A 240 -22.32 -9.03 20.08
C SER A 240 -23.66 -9.72 19.80
N ASN A 241 -24.63 -8.99 19.23
CA ASN A 241 -25.95 -9.50 18.92
C ASN A 241 -26.07 -10.13 17.51
N ASN A 242 -25.02 -10.05 16.68
CA ASN A 242 -25.02 -10.63 15.34
C ASN A 242 -23.70 -11.36 15.02
N PRO A 243 -23.59 -12.66 15.35
CA PRO A 243 -22.38 -13.44 15.11
C PRO A 243 -22.01 -13.56 13.63
N ASP A 244 -22.99 -13.45 12.72
CA ASP A 244 -22.74 -13.48 11.28
C ASP A 244 -22.03 -12.19 10.81
N ALA A 245 -22.42 -11.03 11.34
CA ALA A 245 -21.76 -9.74 11.03
C ALA A 245 -20.30 -9.72 11.50
N LEU A 246 -20.01 -10.28 12.66
CA LEU A 246 -18.63 -10.46 13.14
C LEU A 246 -17.81 -11.37 12.22
N ARG A 247 -18.41 -12.47 11.74
CA ARG A 247 -17.76 -13.38 10.79
C ARG A 247 -17.46 -12.68 9.47
N GLU A 248 -18.40 -11.90 8.94
CA GLU A 248 -18.23 -11.14 7.70
C GLU A 248 -17.11 -10.11 7.79
N ILE A 249 -17.04 -9.36 8.90
CA ILE A 249 -15.96 -8.39 9.12
C ILE A 249 -14.60 -9.10 9.22
N ASN A 250 -14.52 -10.19 9.98
CA ASN A 250 -13.28 -10.97 10.09
C ASN A 250 -12.84 -11.52 8.73
N GLN A 251 -13.79 -12.01 7.92
CA GLN A 251 -13.51 -12.49 6.57
C GLN A 251 -13.05 -11.34 5.67
N ALA A 252 -13.71 -10.19 5.69
CA ALA A 252 -13.34 -9.03 4.88
C ALA A 252 -11.95 -8.50 5.24
N ILE A 253 -11.60 -8.48 6.53
CA ILE A 253 -10.26 -8.13 7.00
C ILE A 253 -9.23 -9.13 6.47
N GLN A 254 -9.53 -10.43 6.58
CA GLN A 254 -8.64 -11.48 6.11
C GLN A 254 -8.41 -11.37 4.61
N ASP A 255 -9.48 -11.25 3.83
CA ASP A 255 -9.41 -11.12 2.37
C ASP A 255 -8.65 -9.86 1.96
N PHE A 256 -8.86 -8.74 2.65
CA PHE A 256 -8.13 -7.51 2.39
C PHE A 256 -6.62 -7.66 2.64
N VAL A 257 -6.23 -8.20 3.80
CA VAL A 257 -4.82 -8.39 4.16
C VAL A 257 -4.16 -9.44 3.26
N ASP A 258 -4.85 -10.52 2.94
CA ASP A 258 -4.35 -11.57 2.06
C ASP A 258 -4.13 -11.06 0.64
N ALA A 259 -5.12 -10.40 0.05
CA ALA A 259 -5.02 -9.81 -1.29
C ALA A 259 -3.93 -8.74 -1.36
N LYS A 260 -3.76 -7.94 -0.29
CA LYS A 260 -2.74 -6.88 -0.26
C LYS A 260 -1.31 -7.41 -0.04
N VAL A 261 -1.12 -8.48 0.72
CA VAL A 261 0.21 -8.89 1.21
C VAL A 261 0.57 -10.32 0.86
N PHE A 262 -0.32 -11.28 1.10
CA PHE A 262 0.05 -12.68 1.24
C PHE A 262 -0.21 -13.55 0.00
N GLU A 263 -1.18 -13.21 -0.86
CA GLU A 263 -1.44 -13.98 -2.09
C GLU A 263 -0.20 -14.07 -2.98
N GLU A 264 0.41 -12.92 -3.29
CA GLU A 264 1.64 -12.87 -4.08
C GLU A 264 2.79 -13.58 -3.34
N ALA A 265 2.93 -13.38 -2.03
CA ALA A 265 4.00 -13.98 -1.25
C ALA A 265 3.92 -15.53 -1.22
N VAL A 266 2.72 -16.09 -1.08
CA VAL A 266 2.48 -17.54 -1.14
C VAL A 266 2.81 -18.06 -2.53
N ALA A 267 2.37 -17.37 -3.58
CA ALA A 267 2.68 -17.74 -4.95
C ALA A 267 4.20 -17.71 -5.22
N GLU A 268 4.92 -16.74 -4.67
CA GLU A 268 6.39 -16.62 -4.80
C GLU A 268 7.14 -17.75 -4.10
N ILE A 269 6.75 -18.13 -2.88
CA ILE A 269 7.41 -19.22 -2.15
C ILE A 269 7.17 -20.58 -2.82
N ASN A 270 5.99 -20.80 -3.37
CA ASN A 270 5.64 -22.06 -4.04
C ASN A 270 6.29 -22.25 -5.42
N ARG A 271 6.79 -21.17 -6.04
CA ARG A 271 7.52 -21.26 -7.32
C ARG A 271 8.93 -21.84 -7.12
N SER A 272 9.18 -23.01 -7.70
CA SER A 272 10.45 -23.73 -7.57
C SER A 272 11.58 -23.20 -8.47
N LYS A 273 11.27 -22.55 -9.60
CA LYS A 273 12.22 -21.95 -10.55
C LYS A 273 11.83 -20.50 -10.87
N ASN A 274 12.82 -19.61 -11.03
CA ASN A 274 12.65 -18.19 -11.37
C ASN A 274 11.73 -17.41 -10.40
N ARG A 275 11.82 -17.69 -9.10
CA ARG A 275 11.13 -16.87 -8.09
C ARG A 275 11.67 -15.44 -8.13
N SER A 276 10.84 -14.49 -8.55
CA SER A 276 10.98 -13.11 -8.12
C SER A 276 10.50 -13.05 -6.68
N LEU A 277 11.30 -12.54 -5.75
CA LEU A 277 10.88 -12.31 -4.35
C LEU A 277 10.58 -10.82 -4.20
N ASN A 278 9.49 -10.40 -4.84
CA ASN A 278 9.10 -9.00 -5.00
C ASN A 278 7.71 -8.68 -4.44
N SER A 279 7.01 -9.64 -3.86
CA SER A 279 5.80 -9.40 -3.08
C SER A 279 6.04 -8.34 -2.00
N LEU A 280 4.98 -7.68 -1.57
CA LEU A 280 5.05 -6.69 -0.50
C LEU A 280 5.73 -7.28 0.75
N TYR A 281 5.35 -8.50 1.15
CA TYR A 281 6.01 -9.24 2.23
C TYR A 281 7.54 -9.36 2.02
N ALA A 282 7.98 -9.82 0.84
CA ALA A 282 9.39 -9.96 0.52
C ALA A 282 10.14 -8.62 0.53
N GLN A 283 9.50 -7.54 0.08
CA GLN A 283 10.07 -6.19 0.14
C GLN A 283 10.23 -5.71 1.58
N ARG A 284 9.18 -5.80 2.41
CA ARG A 284 9.23 -5.38 3.82
C ARG A 284 10.24 -6.19 4.62
N LEU A 285 10.29 -7.51 4.41
CA LEU A 285 11.26 -8.38 5.05
C LEU A 285 12.70 -8.00 4.68
N ARG A 286 12.98 -7.68 3.41
CA ARG A 286 14.30 -7.18 3.00
C ARG A 286 14.67 -5.88 3.71
N CYS A 287 13.76 -4.90 3.72
CA CYS A 287 13.99 -3.64 4.42
C CYS A 287 14.28 -3.85 5.91
N HIS A 288 13.52 -4.72 6.57
CA HIS A 288 13.75 -5.06 7.98
C HIS A 288 15.14 -5.70 8.20
N LEU A 289 15.52 -6.67 7.35
CA LEU A 289 16.83 -7.33 7.45
C LEU A 289 18.02 -6.39 7.18
N GLU A 290 17.87 -5.41 6.28
CA GLU A 290 18.88 -4.38 6.05
C GLU A 290 19.01 -3.41 7.24
N ASN A 291 17.89 -3.08 7.89
CA ASN A 291 17.91 -2.22 9.07
C ASN A 291 18.57 -2.90 10.29
N LEU A 292 18.45 -4.22 10.40
CA LEU A 292 19.14 -4.98 11.45
C LEU A 292 20.67 -4.96 11.25
N GLU A 293 21.18 -4.91 10.02
CA GLU A 293 22.62 -4.83 9.75
C GLU A 293 23.20 -3.48 10.17
N LYS A 294 22.52 -2.38 9.85
CA LYS A 294 23.01 -1.04 10.21
C LYS A 294 23.12 -0.79 11.71
N ARG A 295 22.50 -1.65 12.53
CA ARG A 295 22.46 -1.56 14.00
C ARG A 295 23.38 -2.58 14.69
N ALA A 296 23.98 -3.52 13.95
CA ALA A 296 24.86 -4.57 14.46
C ALA A 296 26.33 -4.18 14.26
#